data_AF-A0A059C8G1-F1
#
_entry.id   AF-A0A059C8G1-F1
#
_cell.length_a   1.000
_cell.length_b   1.000
_cell.length_c   1.000
_cell.angle_alpha   90.00
_cell.angle_beta   90.00
_cell.angle_gamma   90.00
#
_symmetry.space_group_name_H-M   'P 1'
#
loop_
_entity.id
_entity.type
_entity.pdbx_description
1 polymer ?
#
loop_
_entity_poly.entity_id
_entity_poly.type
_entity_poly.pdbx_seq_one_letter_code
_entity_poly.pdbx_strand_id
1 'polypeptide(L)'
;MASRIKWSNKITTSQVEQLIRAERDVQRAMLIFDSATAEYSNGFRHDEKTFSLIILKLVSANQFWTAEELLQRMKEEQCNLTEDIFLSICRGYRRVHRPLDSLR
;
A
#
# COMPACT_ATOMS: atom_id res chain seq x y z
N MET A 1 -5.07 18.09 10.19
CA MET A 1 -6.38 17.97 9.52
C MET A 1 -6.16 17.31 8.17
N ALA A 2 -6.51 16.02 8.02
CA ALA A 2 -6.29 15.29 6.78
C ALA A 2 -7.20 15.86 5.68
N SER A 3 -6.60 16.30 4.59
CA SER A 3 -7.30 16.71 3.37
C SER A 3 -8.13 15.54 2.85
N ARG A 4 -9.47 15.64 2.90
CA ARG A 4 -10.38 14.67 2.28
C ARG A 4 -10.21 14.73 0.77
N ILE A 5 -9.52 13.75 0.22
CA ILE A 5 -9.58 13.47 -1.22
C ILE A 5 -11.05 13.16 -1.52
N LYS A 6 -11.64 13.95 -2.43
CA LYS A 6 -13.02 13.73 -2.88
C LYS A 6 -12.98 12.84 -4.11
N TRP A 7 -13.46 11.62 -3.97
CA TRP A 7 -13.61 10.69 -5.08
C TRP A 7 -14.85 11.04 -5.91
N SER A 8 -14.77 10.85 -7.23
CA SER A 8 -15.96 10.87 -8.10
C SER A 8 -16.91 9.73 -7.74
N ASN A 9 -18.19 9.83 -8.09
CA ASN A 9 -19.26 8.86 -7.76
C ASN A 9 -18.92 7.37 -8.04
N LYS A 10 -17.95 7.08 -8.92
CA LYS A 10 -17.42 5.74 -9.13
C LYS A 10 -15.89 5.77 -9.09
N ILE A 11 -15.32 5.37 -7.96
CA ILE A 11 -13.89 5.15 -7.79
C ILE A 11 -13.48 3.81 -8.44
N THR A 12 -12.29 3.77 -9.04
CA THR A 12 -11.73 2.57 -9.68
C THR A 12 -10.30 2.33 -9.21
N THR A 13 -9.86 1.07 -9.19
CA THR A 13 -8.49 0.73 -8.75
C THR A 13 -7.44 1.37 -9.65
N SER A 14 -7.71 1.49 -10.95
CA SER A 14 -6.81 2.17 -11.90
C SER A 14 -6.61 3.66 -11.57
N GLN A 15 -7.67 4.38 -11.18
CA GLN A 15 -7.54 5.78 -10.74
C GLN A 15 -6.71 5.90 -9.47
N VAL A 16 -6.97 5.03 -8.49
CA VAL A 16 -6.20 4.96 -7.24
C VAL A 16 -4.72 4.67 -7.53
N GLU A 17 -4.44 3.69 -8.38
CA GLU A 17 -3.10 3.30 -8.80
C GLU A 17 -2.35 4.48 -9.47
N GLN A 18 -3.02 5.21 -10.37
CA GLN A 18 -2.46 6.39 -11.03
C GLN A 18 -2.10 7.48 -10.03
N LEU A 19 -2.99 7.78 -9.08
CA LEU A 19 -2.76 8.80 -8.06
C LEU A 19 -1.62 8.42 -7.12
N ILE A 20 -1.60 7.17 -6.63
CA ILE A 20 -0.51 6.66 -5.78
C ILE A 20 0.83 6.74 -6.55
N ARG A 21 0.86 6.34 -7.82
CA ARG A 21 2.08 6.36 -8.66
C ARG A 21 2.62 7.77 -8.84
N ALA A 22 1.74 8.74 -9.10
CA ALA A 22 2.10 10.14 -9.31
C ALA A 22 2.60 10.85 -8.04
N GLU A 23 2.14 10.40 -6.86
CA GLU A 23 2.52 11.01 -5.59
C GLU A 23 3.92 10.59 -5.14
N ARG A 24 4.80 11.57 -4.89
CA ARG A 24 6.20 11.33 -4.49
C ARG A 24 6.32 11.13 -2.98
N ASP A 25 5.48 11.81 -2.21
CA ASP A 25 5.48 11.72 -0.76
C ASP A 25 4.75 10.46 -0.31
N VAL A 26 5.45 9.56 0.39
CA VAL A 26 4.89 8.28 0.83
C VAL A 26 3.68 8.45 1.76
N GLN A 27 3.66 9.50 2.59
CA GLN A 27 2.55 9.77 3.50
C GLN A 27 1.33 10.28 2.73
N ARG A 28 1.53 11.13 1.71
CA ARG A 28 0.43 11.52 0.81
C ARG A 28 -0.09 10.34 -0.02
N ALA A 29 0.79 9.45 -0.46
CA ALA A 29 0.40 8.23 -1.17
C ALA A 29 -0.45 7.30 -0.27
N MET A 30 -0.08 7.18 1.01
CA MET A 30 -0.88 6.47 2.02
C MET A 30 -2.25 7.14 2.21
N LEU A 31 -2.32 8.47 2.31
CA LEU A 31 -3.59 9.19 2.41
C LEU A 31 -4.51 8.93 1.21
N ILE A 32 -3.96 8.81 0.00
CA ILE A 32 -4.72 8.40 -1.19
C ILE A 32 -5.28 6.99 -1.00
N PHE A 33 -4.44 6.03 -0.62
CA PHE A 33 -4.84 4.64 -0.39
C PHE A 33 -5.91 4.51 0.71
N ASP A 34 -5.76 5.21 1.83
CA ASP A 34 -6.69 5.20 2.95
C ASP A 34 -7.99 5.93 2.62
N SER A 35 -7.92 7.05 1.89
CA SER A 35 -9.13 7.73 1.43
C SER A 35 -9.95 6.87 0.47
N ALA A 36 -9.31 6.05 -0.37
CA ALA A 36 -10.01 5.07 -1.20
C ALA A 36 -10.58 3.92 -0.35
N THR A 37 -9.90 3.53 0.71
CA THR A 37 -10.43 2.55 1.69
C THR A 37 -11.73 3.03 2.33
N ALA A 38 -11.87 4.34 2.60
CA ALA A 38 -13.12 4.90 3.14
C ALA A 38 -14.33 4.71 2.21
N GLU A 39 -14.12 4.50 0.91
CA GLU A 39 -15.15 4.21 -0.09
C GLU A 39 -15.55 2.72 -0.11
N TYR A 40 -15.07 1.91 0.83
CA TYR A 40 -15.46 0.50 0.96
C TYR A 40 -16.96 0.32 1.20
N SER A 41 -17.63 1.31 1.82
CA SER A 41 -19.08 1.36 1.98
C SER A 41 -19.82 1.53 0.65
N ASN A 42 -19.15 2.10 -0.37
CA ASN A 42 -19.68 2.33 -1.72
C ASN A 42 -19.30 1.21 -2.70
N GLY A 43 -18.82 0.06 -2.18
CA GLY A 43 -18.51 -1.13 -2.97
C GLY A 43 -17.11 -1.13 -3.61
N PHE A 44 -16.29 -0.10 -3.38
CA PHE A 44 -14.89 -0.12 -3.80
C PHE A 44 -14.10 -1.13 -2.99
N ARG A 45 -13.12 -1.78 -3.62
CA ARG A 45 -12.10 -2.61 -2.97
C ARG A 45 -10.78 -2.39 -3.68
N HIS A 46 -9.71 -2.36 -2.89
CA HIS A 46 -8.36 -2.41 -3.42
C HIS A 46 -8.10 -3.75 -4.11
N ASP A 47 -7.20 -3.75 -5.09
CA ASP A 47 -6.75 -4.96 -5.76
C ASP A 47 -5.26 -5.20 -5.47
N GLU A 48 -4.73 -6.28 -6.03
CA GLU A 48 -3.32 -6.61 -5.91
C GLU A 48 -2.41 -5.42 -6.27
N LYS A 49 -2.74 -4.66 -7.31
CA LYS A 49 -1.87 -3.59 -7.83
C LYS A 49 -1.84 -2.40 -6.89
N THR A 50 -2.99 -1.99 -6.35
CA THR A 50 -3.02 -0.85 -5.41
C THR A 50 -2.29 -1.19 -4.11
N PHE A 51 -2.47 -2.41 -3.58
CA PHE A 51 -1.70 -2.91 -2.43
C PHE A 51 -0.18 -2.99 -2.74
N SER A 52 0.20 -3.65 -3.83
CA SER A 52 1.61 -3.80 -4.22
C SER A 52 2.32 -2.46 -4.33
N LEU A 53 1.67 -1.49 -4.99
CA LEU A 53 2.26 -0.19 -5.26
C LEU A 53 2.53 0.60 -3.97
N ILE A 54 1.59 0.57 -3.02
CA ILE A 54 1.76 1.29 -1.76
C ILE A 54 2.78 0.58 -0.84
N ILE A 55 2.78 -0.75 -0.79
CA ILE A 55 3.77 -1.54 -0.04
C ILE A 55 5.18 -1.25 -0.56
N LEU A 56 5.39 -1.27 -1.88
CA LEU A 56 6.69 -0.98 -2.48
C LEU A 56 7.17 0.45 -2.19
N LYS A 57 6.26 1.42 -2.11
CA LYS A 57 6.59 2.80 -1.71
C LYS A 57 7.02 2.87 -0.25
N LEU A 58 6.31 2.21 0.66
CA LEU A 58 6.67 2.13 2.09
C LEU A 58 8.04 1.47 2.27
N VAL A 59 8.28 0.35 1.58
CA VAL A 59 9.56 -0.37 1.56
C VAL A 59 10.71 0.51 1.04
N SER A 60 10.45 1.34 0.02
CA SER A 60 11.44 2.28 -0.52
C SER A 60 11.73 3.44 0.45
N ALA A 61 10.76 3.80 1.28
CA ALA A 61 10.88 4.80 2.34
C ALA A 61 11.38 4.21 3.68
N ASN A 62 11.79 2.93 3.71
CA ASN A 62 12.17 2.19 4.92
C ASN A 62 11.09 2.14 6.02
N GLN A 63 9.82 2.30 5.65
CA GLN A 63 8.66 2.18 6.55
C GLN A 63 8.18 0.73 6.61
N PHE A 64 9.05 -0.16 7.12
CA PHE A 64 8.83 -1.61 7.03
C PHE A 64 7.63 -2.10 7.85
N TRP A 65 7.45 -1.59 9.07
CA TRP A 65 6.32 -1.94 9.92
C TRP A 65 4.98 -1.71 9.22
N THR A 66 4.78 -0.51 8.66
CA THR A 66 3.55 -0.18 7.92
C THR A 66 3.40 -1.01 6.65
N ALA A 67 4.51 -1.38 5.99
CA ALA A 67 4.48 -2.26 4.83
C ALA A 67 4.01 -3.68 5.20
N GLU A 68 4.48 -4.22 6.32
CA GLU A 68 4.07 -5.51 6.88
C GLU A 68 2.60 -5.51 7.29
N GLU A 69 2.14 -4.46 7.97
CA GLU A 69 0.71 -4.28 8.32
C GLU A 69 -0.18 -4.29 7.07
N LEU A 70 0.22 -3.60 5.99
CA LEU A 70 -0.53 -3.63 4.74
C LEU A 70 -0.46 -4.98 4.02
N LEU A 71 0.66 -5.70 4.09
CA LEU A 71 0.76 -7.06 3.56
C LEU A 71 -0.19 -8.02 4.30
N GLN A 72 -0.26 -7.91 5.62
CA GLN A 72 -1.17 -8.69 6.45
C GLN A 72 -2.63 -8.33 6.14
N ARG A 73 -2.94 -7.03 6.01
CA ARG A 73 -4.27 -6.56 5.58
C ARG A 73 -4.64 -7.08 4.18
N MET A 74 -3.71 -7.10 3.23
CA MET A 74 -3.91 -7.66 1.89
C MET A 74 -4.33 -9.13 1.95
N LYS A 75 -3.71 -9.92 2.83
CA LYS A 75 -4.05 -11.33 3.09
C LYS A 75 -5.44 -11.47 3.72
N GLU A 76 -5.77 -10.62 4.69
CA GLU A 76 -7.08 -10.63 5.37
C GLU A 76 -8.22 -10.26 4.41
N GLU A 77 -7.99 -9.29 3.53
CA GLU A 77 -8.93 -8.88 2.48
C GLU A 77 -9.02 -9.88 1.30
N GLN A 78 -8.34 -11.04 1.39
CA GLN A 78 -8.31 -12.08 0.34
C GLN A 78 -7.84 -11.55 -1.02
N CYS A 79 -7.01 -10.50 -1.02
CA CYS A 79 -6.35 -10.03 -2.23
C CYS A 79 -5.21 -10.99 -2.60
N ASN A 80 -4.94 -11.13 -3.91
CA ASN A 80 -3.91 -12.01 -4.42
C ASN A 80 -2.52 -11.59 -3.96
N LEU A 81 -2.00 -12.21 -2.90
CA LEU A 81 -0.67 -11.93 -2.35
C LEU A 81 0.38 -12.68 -3.17
N THR A 82 1.25 -11.95 -3.86
CA THR A 82 2.34 -12.54 -4.63
C THR A 82 3.63 -12.63 -3.81
N GLU A 83 4.41 -13.68 -4.07
CA GLU A 83 5.71 -13.89 -3.41
C GLU A 83 6.66 -12.70 -3.59
N ASP A 84 6.64 -12.05 -4.75
CA ASP A 84 7.53 -10.91 -5.02
C ASP A 84 7.28 -9.72 -4.10
N ILE A 85 6.03 -9.44 -3.71
CA ILE A 85 5.70 -8.37 -2.75
C ILE A 85 6.31 -8.71 -1.38
N PHE A 86 6.14 -9.95 -0.91
CA PHE A 86 6.75 -10.40 0.36
C PHE A 86 8.27 -10.28 0.31
N LEU A 87 8.90 -10.80 -0.75
CA LEU A 87 10.35 -10.72 -0.93
C LEU A 87 10.84 -9.27 -1.06
N SER A 88 10.01 -8.34 -1.55
CA SER A 88 10.37 -6.92 -1.62
C SER A 88 10.63 -6.32 -0.23
N ILE A 89 9.86 -6.73 0.79
CA ILE A 89 10.04 -6.30 2.18
C ILE A 89 11.34 -6.89 2.75
N CYS A 90 11.58 -8.19 2.56
CA CYS A 90 12.84 -8.83 2.99
C CYS A 90 14.07 -8.17 2.33
N ARG A 91 13.99 -7.88 1.02
CA ARG A 91 15.04 -7.13 0.30
C ARG A 91 15.20 -5.72 0.88
N GLY A 92 14.12 -5.08 1.33
CA GLY A 92 14.13 -3.81 2.04
C GLY A 92 14.96 -3.83 3.31
N TYR A 93 14.69 -4.77 4.21
CA TYR A 93 15.50 -4.99 5.42
C TYR A 93 16.97 -5.28 5.12
N ARG A 94 17.25 -6.07 4.08
CA ARG A 94 18.62 -6.30 3.61
C ARG A 94 19.31 -5.00 3.21
N ARG A 95 18.65 -4.11 2.46
CA ARG A 95 19.24 -2.83 1.99
C ARG A 95 19.65 -1.91 3.14
N VAL A 96 18.98 -1.98 4.28
CA VAL A 96 19.31 -1.18 5.48
C VAL A 96 20.19 -1.95 6.48
N HIS A 97 20.81 -3.06 6.05
CA HIS A 97 21.67 -3.91 6.87
C HIS A 97 20.99 -4.49 8.13
N ARG A 98 19.68 -4.76 8.06
CA ARG A 98 18.90 -5.39 9.14
C ARG A 98 18.10 -6.61 8.68
N PRO A 99 18.70 -7.60 7.97
CA PRO A 99 17.95 -8.73 7.41
C PRO A 99 17.25 -9.60 8.47
N LEU A 100 17.78 -9.70 9.69
CA LEU A 100 17.15 -10.48 10.77
C LEU A 100 15.85 -9.84 11.27
N ASP A 101 15.65 -8.55 11.04
CA ASP A 101 14.43 -7.85 11.42
C ASP A 101 13.22 -8.31 10.60
N SER A 102 13.43 -8.94 9.44
CA SER A 102 12.34 -9.51 8.62
C SER A 102 11.85 -10.88 9.10
N LEU A 103 12.41 -11.41 10.21
CA LEU A 103 12.03 -12.69 10.80
C LEU A 103 11.12 -12.55 12.03
N ARG A 104 10.72 -11.32 12.35
CA ARG A 104 9.79 -11.01 13.45
C ARG A 104 8.40 -11.53 13.15
#